data_AF-A0A528CJR1-F1
#
_entry.id   AF-A0A528CJR1-F1
#
_cell.length_a   1.000
_cell.length_b   1.000
_cell.length_c   1.000
_cell.angle_alpha   90.00
_cell.angle_beta   90.00
_cell.angle_gamma   90.00
#
_symmetry.space_group_name_H-M   'P 1'
#
loop_
_entity.id
_entity.type
_entity.pdbx_description
1 polymer ?
#
loop_
_entity_poly.entity_id
_entity_poly.type
_entity_poly.pdbx_seq_one_letter_code
_entity_poly.pdbx_strand_id
1 'polypeptide(L)'
;MLNAVRPFVRGARKLVAKSKLRSLPGNGFPQSVLPAAAYLVSEKTDERAEKIADRIEAERDRLASFGSQKVDILYSPKPGSAGSTVTADLRPSHGEVMQFSMEQVARTGKTRRWGLFMHLLAREHRSANILELGTCAGISGSYIGSSPHCQQLRTIEGSPALAELARSVLPLTVSNPTVINALFDEALDDILPVIEPIDFL
;
A
#
# COMPACT_ATOMS: atom_id res chain seq x y z
N MET A 1 16.49 34.32 15.10
CA MET A 1 15.29 34.95 14.51
C MET A 1 14.85 34.23 13.21
N LEU A 2 14.79 32.87 13.20
CA LEU A 2 14.58 32.08 11.95
C LEU A 2 13.43 31.03 12.03
N ASN A 3 12.62 31.02 13.10
CA ASN A 3 11.57 30.00 13.29
C ASN A 3 10.13 30.46 12.96
N ALA A 4 9.91 31.71 12.56
CA ALA A 4 8.56 32.24 12.29
C ALA A 4 8.10 32.15 10.81
N VAL A 5 9.00 31.82 9.88
CA VAL A 5 8.70 31.84 8.43
C VAL A 5 8.08 30.51 7.93
N ARG A 6 8.37 29.39 8.60
CA ARG A 6 7.90 28.04 8.19
C ARG A 6 6.37 27.85 8.22
N PRO A 7 5.62 28.33 9.23
CA PRO A 7 4.16 28.16 9.27
C PRO A 7 3.45 28.94 8.17
N PHE A 8 3.90 30.17 7.90
CA PHE A 8 3.31 31.07 6.92
C PHE A 8 3.43 30.51 5.49
N VAL A 9 4.62 30.01 5.12
CA VAL A 9 4.86 29.36 3.82
C VAL A 9 4.04 28.08 3.65
N ARG A 10 3.86 27.29 4.72
CA ARG A 10 3.05 26.06 4.68
C ARG A 10 1.55 26.37 4.55
N GLY A 11 1.06 27.43 5.20
CA GLY A 11 -0.31 27.92 5.08
C GLY A 11 -0.64 28.44 3.68
N ALA A 12 0.23 29.27 3.11
CA ALA A 12 0.10 29.79 1.74
C ALA A 12 0.11 28.66 0.70
N ARG A 13 0.99 27.66 0.84
CA ARG A 13 1.01 26.46 -0.03
C ARG A 13 -0.28 25.64 0.06
N LYS A 14 -0.86 25.46 1.25
CA LYS A 14 -2.16 24.77 1.42
C LYS A 14 -3.32 25.55 0.78
N LEU A 15 -3.32 26.89 0.85
CA LEU A 15 -4.32 27.74 0.20
C LEU A 15 -4.26 27.66 -1.34
N VAL A 16 -3.05 27.74 -1.91
CA VAL A 16 -2.84 27.59 -3.36
C VAL A 16 -3.23 26.17 -3.83
N ALA A 17 -2.87 25.14 -3.07
CA ALA A 17 -3.23 23.77 -3.39
C ALA A 17 -4.76 23.53 -3.33
N LYS A 18 -5.45 24.12 -2.35
CA LYS A 18 -6.93 24.09 -2.29
C LYS A 18 -7.59 24.78 -3.47
N SER A 19 -7.06 25.93 -3.89
CA SER A 19 -7.56 26.64 -5.07
C SER A 19 -7.40 25.81 -6.34
N LYS A 20 -6.22 25.21 -6.55
CA LYS A 20 -5.96 24.30 -7.68
C LYS A 20 -6.83 23.04 -7.64
N LEU A 21 -7.05 22.43 -6.47
CA LEU A 21 -7.94 21.27 -6.33
C LEU A 21 -9.36 21.56 -6.84
N ARG A 22 -9.86 22.78 -6.62
CA ARG A 22 -11.21 23.19 -7.09
C ARG A 22 -11.30 23.32 -8.60
N SER A 23 -10.19 23.58 -9.30
CA SER A 23 -10.17 23.70 -10.76
C SER A 23 -9.88 22.37 -11.48
N LEU A 24 -9.42 21.33 -10.77
CA LEU A 24 -9.13 20.01 -11.35
C LEU A 24 -10.32 19.36 -12.09
N PRO A 25 -11.57 19.36 -11.55
CA PRO A 25 -12.74 18.82 -12.25
C PRO A 25 -12.91 19.29 -13.70
N GLY A 26 -12.66 20.58 -13.96
CA GLY A 26 -12.87 21.19 -15.26
C GLY A 26 -11.79 20.86 -16.30
N ASN A 27 -10.70 20.21 -15.90
CA ASN A 27 -9.53 19.96 -16.74
C ASN A 27 -9.35 18.47 -17.09
N GLY A 28 -10.41 17.66 -16.98
CA GLY A 28 -10.35 16.22 -17.24
C GLY A 28 -9.69 15.40 -16.12
N PHE A 29 -9.51 15.98 -14.92
CA PHE A 29 -9.03 15.23 -13.77
C PHE A 29 -10.12 14.24 -13.30
N PRO A 30 -9.79 12.95 -13.06
CA PRO A 30 -10.77 11.95 -12.66
C PRO A 30 -11.50 12.34 -11.37
N GLN A 31 -12.83 12.37 -11.40
CA GLN A 31 -13.65 12.72 -10.24
C GLN A 31 -13.42 11.75 -9.07
N SER A 32 -13.20 10.47 -9.37
CA SER A 32 -12.93 9.42 -8.38
C SER A 32 -11.64 9.67 -7.57
N VAL A 33 -10.69 10.44 -8.10
CA VAL A 33 -9.42 10.72 -7.42
C VAL A 33 -9.51 11.95 -6.51
N LEU A 34 -10.51 12.82 -6.70
CA LEU A 34 -10.62 14.09 -5.99
C LEU A 34 -10.72 13.96 -4.47
N PRO A 35 -11.50 13.03 -3.89
CA PRO A 35 -11.55 12.89 -2.43
C PRO A 35 -10.18 12.53 -1.84
N ALA A 36 -9.47 11.60 -2.47
CA ALA A 36 -8.12 11.21 -2.06
C ALA A 36 -7.12 12.37 -2.22
N ALA A 37 -7.16 13.11 -3.32
CA ALA A 37 -6.32 14.29 -3.54
C ALA A 37 -6.62 15.43 -2.55
N ALA A 38 -7.90 15.66 -2.24
CA ALA A 38 -8.34 16.63 -1.24
C ALA A 38 -7.85 16.25 0.16
N TYR A 39 -7.87 14.95 0.50
CA TYR A 39 -7.26 14.44 1.73
C TYR A 39 -5.76 14.76 1.80
N LEU A 40 -4.98 14.57 0.73
CA LEU A 40 -3.54 14.88 0.75
C LEU A 40 -3.22 16.35 1.05
N VAL A 41 -4.14 17.29 0.78
CA VAL A 41 -3.95 18.73 1.04
C VAL A 41 -4.52 19.13 2.41
N SER A 42 -5.68 18.60 2.76
CA SER A 42 -6.42 18.99 3.97
C SER A 42 -6.03 18.16 5.20
N GLU A 43 -5.59 16.92 4.99
CA GLU A 43 -5.40 15.89 6.02
C GLU A 43 -6.69 15.65 6.83
N LYS A 44 -7.84 15.77 6.16
CA LYS A 44 -9.18 15.50 6.73
C LYS A 44 -9.90 14.47 5.87
N THR A 45 -10.50 13.49 6.52
CA THR A 45 -11.41 12.50 5.92
C THR A 45 -12.60 12.28 6.86
N ASP A 46 -13.54 11.42 6.48
CA ASP A 46 -14.66 11.04 7.33
C ASP A 46 -14.26 10.12 8.50
N GLU A 47 -15.13 10.05 9.51
CA GLU A 47 -14.92 9.28 10.74
C GLU A 47 -14.73 7.78 10.47
N ARG A 48 -15.36 7.24 9.43
CA ARG A 48 -15.24 5.81 9.10
C ARG A 48 -13.82 5.50 8.62
N ALA A 49 -13.29 6.31 7.71
CA ALA A 49 -11.92 6.16 7.24
C ALA A 49 -10.89 6.35 8.38
N GLU A 50 -11.11 7.30 9.29
CA GLU A 50 -10.24 7.48 10.47
C GLU A 50 -10.25 6.25 11.37
N LYS A 51 -11.42 5.68 11.71
CA LYS A 51 -11.51 4.46 12.53
C LYS A 51 -10.82 3.25 11.90
N ILE A 52 -10.91 3.12 10.57
CA ILE A 52 -10.20 2.08 9.82
C ILE A 52 -8.69 2.29 9.95
N ALA A 53 -8.21 3.52 9.72
CA ALA A 53 -6.80 3.85 9.87
C ALA A 53 -6.29 3.58 11.28
N ASP A 54 -7.04 3.95 12.32
CA ASP A 54 -6.64 3.72 13.71
C ASP A 54 -6.47 2.24 14.03
N ARG A 55 -7.36 1.37 13.51
CA ARG A 55 -7.22 -0.09 13.65
C ARG A 55 -5.96 -0.60 12.95
N ILE A 56 -5.68 -0.13 11.74
CA ILE A 56 -4.51 -0.56 10.96
C ILE A 56 -3.20 -0.08 11.62
N GLU A 57 -3.18 1.15 12.13
CA GLU A 57 -2.00 1.68 12.81
C GLU A 57 -1.80 1.03 14.19
N ALA A 58 -2.87 0.61 14.88
CA ALA A 58 -2.73 -0.23 16.09
C ALA A 58 -2.04 -1.57 15.77
N GLU A 59 -2.34 -2.19 14.63
CA GLU A 59 -1.62 -3.38 14.17
C GLU A 59 -0.17 -3.07 13.82
N ARG A 60 0.11 -1.92 13.19
CA ARG A 60 1.50 -1.47 12.95
C ARG A 60 2.27 -1.33 14.26
N ASP A 61 1.68 -0.71 15.27
CA ASP A 61 2.30 -0.53 16.59
C ASP A 61 2.51 -1.88 17.28
N ARG A 62 1.55 -2.80 17.18
CA ARG A 62 1.71 -4.18 17.65
C ARG A 62 2.90 -4.86 16.97
N LEU A 63 3.04 -4.75 15.65
CA LEU A 63 4.19 -5.29 14.94
C LEU A 63 5.51 -4.66 15.41
N ALA A 64 5.53 -3.34 15.59
CA ALA A 64 6.71 -2.63 16.09
C ALA A 64 7.09 -3.06 17.51
N SER A 65 6.12 -3.47 18.33
CA SER A 65 6.35 -3.90 19.73
C SER A 65 7.22 -5.16 19.87
N PHE A 66 7.32 -5.98 18.82
CA PHE A 66 8.26 -7.12 18.78
C PHE A 66 9.73 -6.68 18.64
N GLY A 67 9.98 -5.38 18.48
CA GLY A 67 11.30 -4.75 18.64
C GLY A 67 12.35 -5.32 17.69
N SER A 68 13.43 -5.86 18.28
CA SER A 68 14.63 -6.31 17.57
C SER A 68 14.53 -7.72 16.99
N GLN A 69 13.43 -8.45 17.21
CA GLN A 69 13.19 -9.76 16.59
C GLN A 69 13.39 -9.65 15.08
N LYS A 70 14.17 -10.57 14.51
CA LYS A 70 14.55 -10.56 13.10
C LYS A 70 13.66 -11.47 12.26
N VAL A 71 13.41 -11.05 11.03
CA VAL A 71 12.79 -11.85 9.98
C VAL A 71 13.60 -11.73 8.70
N ASP A 72 13.67 -12.84 7.97
CA ASP A 72 14.29 -12.87 6.65
C ASP A 72 13.34 -12.28 5.61
N ILE A 73 13.89 -11.44 4.73
CA ILE A 73 13.19 -10.75 3.66
C ILE A 73 13.91 -11.02 2.34
N LEU A 74 13.16 -11.46 1.33
CA LEU A 74 13.63 -11.52 -0.04
C LEU A 74 13.56 -10.11 -0.64
N TYR A 75 14.71 -9.53 -0.94
CA TYR A 75 14.73 -8.22 -1.58
C TYR A 75 14.56 -8.34 -3.10
N SER A 76 14.02 -7.30 -3.72
CA SER A 76 13.96 -7.25 -5.18
C SER A 76 15.37 -7.21 -5.78
N PRO A 77 15.61 -7.89 -6.91
CA PRO A 77 16.87 -7.79 -7.63
C PRO A 77 17.17 -6.33 -8.00
N LYS A 78 18.46 -5.93 -7.98
CA LYS A 78 18.86 -4.58 -8.38
C LYS A 78 18.63 -4.40 -9.89
N PRO A 79 18.20 -3.22 -10.37
CA PRO A 79 18.10 -2.96 -11.81
C PRO A 79 19.42 -3.34 -12.52
N GLY A 80 19.31 -4.17 -13.56
CA GLY A 80 20.47 -4.69 -14.32
C GLY A 80 21.11 -5.98 -13.79
N SER A 81 20.64 -6.54 -12.67
CA SER A 81 21.17 -7.82 -12.15
C SER A 81 20.72 -9.05 -12.93
N ALA A 82 19.72 -8.92 -13.81
CA ALA A 82 19.25 -9.99 -14.69
C ALA A 82 20.13 -10.16 -15.95
N GLY A 83 21.24 -9.42 -16.06
CA GLY A 83 22.07 -9.37 -17.27
C GLY A 83 21.48 -8.46 -18.35
N SER A 84 22.18 -8.32 -19.48
CA SER A 84 21.79 -7.44 -20.60
C SER A 84 20.92 -8.14 -21.65
N THR A 85 20.77 -9.47 -21.55
CA THR A 85 20.10 -10.28 -22.55
C THR A 85 18.67 -10.53 -22.12
N VAL A 86 17.71 -9.79 -22.68
CA VAL A 86 16.28 -10.02 -22.42
C VAL A 86 15.78 -11.08 -23.40
N THR A 87 15.48 -12.28 -22.91
CA THR A 87 14.66 -13.26 -23.65
C THR A 87 13.27 -13.32 -23.02
N ALA A 88 12.26 -13.73 -23.79
CA ALA A 88 10.89 -13.86 -23.29
C ALA A 88 10.78 -14.84 -22.10
N ASP A 89 11.71 -15.80 -22.01
CA ASP A 89 11.75 -16.84 -20.98
C ASP A 89 12.61 -16.46 -19.77
N LEU A 90 13.28 -15.30 -19.77
CA LEU A 90 14.14 -14.89 -18.65
C LEU A 90 13.28 -14.55 -17.43
N ARG A 91 13.39 -15.37 -16.39
CA ARG A 91 12.75 -15.16 -15.08
C ARG A 91 13.80 -14.62 -14.09
N PRO A 92 13.57 -13.45 -13.47
CA PRO A 92 14.48 -12.92 -12.45
C PRO A 92 14.52 -13.86 -11.24
N SER A 93 15.72 -14.28 -10.81
CA SER A 93 15.87 -14.89 -9.48
C SER A 93 15.54 -13.85 -8.40
N HIS A 94 15.19 -14.29 -7.18
CA HIS A 94 15.08 -13.37 -6.05
C HIS A 94 16.41 -12.62 -5.81
N GLY A 95 16.33 -11.43 -5.21
CA GLY A 95 17.51 -10.68 -4.80
C GLY A 95 18.13 -11.23 -3.51
N GLU A 96 19.01 -10.46 -2.88
CA GLU A 96 19.66 -10.86 -1.62
C GLU A 96 18.62 -11.10 -0.51
N VAL A 97 18.88 -12.12 0.33
CA VAL A 97 18.14 -12.31 1.60
C VAL A 97 18.70 -11.33 2.62
N MET A 98 17.84 -10.48 3.18
CA MET A 98 18.19 -9.52 4.22
C MET A 98 17.43 -9.79 5.51
N GLN A 99 17.97 -9.33 6.64
CA GLN A 99 17.31 -9.45 7.95
C GLN A 99 16.85 -8.10 8.48
N PHE A 100 15.54 -7.93 8.62
CA PHE A 100 14.94 -6.73 9.21
C PHE A 100 14.44 -7.06 10.61
N SER A 101 14.52 -6.08 11.51
CA SER A 101 13.78 -6.16 12.77
C SER A 101 12.29 -5.95 12.54
N MET A 102 11.46 -6.45 13.45
CA MET A 102 10.01 -6.22 13.40
C MET A 102 9.65 -4.73 13.43
N GLU A 103 10.44 -3.91 14.14
CA GLU A 103 10.32 -2.45 14.07
C GLU A 103 10.59 -1.88 12.66
N GLN A 104 11.59 -2.41 11.95
CA GLN A 104 11.87 -2.02 10.56
C GLN A 104 10.76 -2.49 9.62
N VAL A 105 10.27 -3.72 9.79
CA VAL A 105 9.15 -4.28 9.02
C VAL A 105 7.90 -3.40 9.16
N ALA A 106 7.53 -3.05 10.39
CA ALA A 106 6.37 -2.19 10.67
C ALA A 106 6.46 -0.80 9.98
N ARG A 107 7.69 -0.31 9.74
CA ARG A 107 7.95 1.00 9.09
C ARG A 107 8.12 0.92 7.58
N THR A 108 8.29 -0.27 6.99
CA THR A 108 8.56 -0.44 5.56
C THR A 108 7.31 -0.15 4.70
N GLY A 109 6.12 -0.47 5.23
CA GLY A 109 4.85 -0.19 4.57
C GLY A 109 4.54 1.31 4.42
N LYS A 110 3.52 1.65 3.63
CA LYS A 110 3.06 3.04 3.46
C LYS A 110 2.66 3.66 4.80
N THR A 111 2.99 4.93 5.02
CA THR A 111 2.60 5.67 6.23
C THR A 111 1.08 5.84 6.32
N ARG A 112 0.53 6.10 7.52
CA ARG A 112 -0.91 6.40 7.73
C ARG A 112 -1.51 7.33 6.69
N ARG A 113 -0.79 8.40 6.35
CA ARG A 113 -1.21 9.37 5.34
C ARG A 113 -1.36 8.75 3.95
N TRP A 114 -0.38 7.98 3.50
CA TRP A 114 -0.47 7.32 2.20
C TRP A 114 -1.43 6.13 2.21
N GLY A 115 -1.55 5.43 3.34
CA GLY A 115 -2.56 4.41 3.59
C GLY A 115 -3.98 4.94 3.41
N LEU A 116 -4.33 6.02 4.13
CA LEU A 116 -5.63 6.68 4.00
C LEU A 116 -5.90 7.19 2.58
N PHE A 117 -4.88 7.73 1.91
CA PHE A 117 -4.99 8.11 0.51
C PHE A 117 -5.37 6.91 -0.39
N MET A 118 -4.69 5.77 -0.23
CA MET A 118 -4.98 4.56 -1.02
C MET A 118 -6.35 3.96 -0.67
N HIS A 119 -6.74 3.98 0.61
CA HIS A 119 -8.08 3.57 1.04
C HIS A 119 -9.17 4.39 0.34
N LEU A 120 -8.99 5.72 0.30
CA LEU A 120 -9.93 6.61 -0.39
C LEU A 120 -9.97 6.31 -1.88
N LEU A 121 -8.84 6.05 -2.54
CA LEU A 121 -8.86 5.65 -3.95
C LEU A 121 -9.63 4.35 -4.16
N ALA A 122 -9.33 3.29 -3.42
CA ALA A 122 -10.03 2.01 -3.53
C ALA A 122 -11.54 2.14 -3.25
N ARG A 123 -11.92 3.04 -2.33
CA ARG A 123 -13.32 3.35 -2.03
C ARG A 123 -14.02 4.08 -3.17
N GLU A 124 -13.44 5.18 -3.67
CA GLU A 124 -14.07 6.01 -4.70
C GLU A 124 -14.10 5.32 -6.08
N HIS A 125 -13.12 4.45 -6.36
CA HIS A 125 -13.14 3.56 -7.52
C HIS A 125 -14.08 2.36 -7.36
N ARG A 126 -14.65 2.17 -6.16
CA ARG A 126 -15.52 1.05 -5.81
C ARG A 126 -14.88 -0.30 -6.12
N SER A 127 -13.58 -0.40 -5.89
CA SER A 127 -12.77 -1.56 -6.28
C SER A 127 -13.24 -2.79 -5.51
N ALA A 128 -13.70 -3.81 -6.24
CA ALA A 128 -14.19 -5.06 -5.68
C ALA A 128 -13.09 -6.12 -5.64
N ASN A 129 -12.34 -6.23 -6.73
CA ASN A 129 -11.23 -7.15 -6.90
C ASN A 129 -9.91 -6.38 -6.90
N ILE A 130 -9.14 -6.53 -5.82
CA ILE A 130 -7.88 -5.82 -5.60
C ILE A 130 -6.73 -6.81 -5.69
N LEU A 131 -5.73 -6.51 -6.53
CA LEU A 131 -4.44 -7.20 -6.55
C LEU A 131 -3.40 -6.27 -5.93
N GLU A 132 -2.51 -6.77 -5.06
CA GLU A 132 -1.37 -6.02 -4.52
C GLU A 132 -0.08 -6.77 -4.83
N LEU A 133 0.90 -6.06 -5.37
CA LEU A 133 2.25 -6.60 -5.62
C LEU A 133 3.20 -6.11 -4.52
N GLY A 134 3.56 -7.02 -3.62
CA GLY A 134 4.40 -6.75 -2.46
C GLY A 134 3.57 -6.52 -1.19
N THR A 135 3.25 -7.61 -0.50
CA THR A 135 2.44 -7.56 0.74
C THR A 135 3.20 -7.00 1.93
N CYS A 136 4.50 -7.31 2.07
CA CYS A 136 5.27 -7.12 3.30
C CYS A 136 4.48 -7.66 4.51
N ALA A 137 4.27 -6.86 5.56
CA ALA A 137 3.48 -7.24 6.72
C ALA A 137 1.95 -7.06 6.56
N GLY A 138 1.47 -6.72 5.36
CA GLY A 138 0.03 -6.55 5.07
C GLY A 138 -0.56 -5.19 5.45
N ILE A 139 0.25 -4.19 5.80
CA ILE A 139 -0.26 -2.89 6.24
C ILE A 139 -0.90 -2.09 5.08
N SER A 140 -0.27 -2.01 3.91
CA SER A 140 -0.88 -1.36 2.73
C SER A 140 -2.11 -2.11 2.25
N GLY A 141 -2.03 -3.44 2.16
CA GLY A 141 -3.14 -4.32 1.86
C GLY A 141 -4.34 -4.10 2.79
N SER A 142 -4.10 -3.88 4.08
CA SER A 142 -5.16 -3.54 5.05
C SER A 142 -5.89 -2.24 4.71
N TYR A 143 -5.19 -1.21 4.21
CA TYR A 143 -5.81 0.06 3.82
C TYR A 143 -6.69 -0.08 2.58
N ILE A 144 -6.20 -0.73 1.53
CA ILE A 144 -6.95 -0.89 0.27
C ILE A 144 -8.08 -1.92 0.43
N GLY A 145 -7.81 -3.05 1.10
CA GLY A 145 -8.78 -4.13 1.32
C GLY A 145 -9.88 -3.80 2.33
N SER A 146 -9.70 -2.77 3.16
CA SER A 146 -10.75 -2.27 4.06
C SER A 146 -11.75 -1.33 3.37
N SER A 147 -11.59 -1.08 2.06
CA SER A 147 -12.61 -0.43 1.26
C SER A 147 -13.95 -1.16 1.43
N PRO A 148 -15.08 -0.44 1.63
CA PRO A 148 -16.40 -1.06 1.77
C PRO A 148 -16.87 -1.82 0.52
N HIS A 149 -16.18 -1.64 -0.61
CA HIS A 149 -16.49 -2.30 -1.88
C HIS A 149 -15.62 -3.53 -2.14
N CYS A 150 -14.52 -3.71 -1.38
CA CYS A 150 -13.61 -4.83 -1.58
C CYS A 150 -14.31 -6.16 -1.25
N GLN A 151 -14.41 -7.03 -2.26
CA GLN A 151 -14.92 -8.39 -2.13
C GLN A 151 -13.78 -9.40 -2.01
N GLN A 152 -12.64 -9.10 -2.62
CA GLN A 152 -11.47 -9.95 -2.60
C GLN A 152 -10.19 -9.09 -2.69
N LEU A 153 -9.29 -9.29 -1.74
CA LEU A 153 -7.92 -8.81 -1.81
C LEU A 153 -7.02 -10.01 -2.11
N ARG A 154 -6.28 -9.98 -3.22
CA ARG A 154 -5.16 -10.89 -3.50
C ARG A 154 -3.87 -10.10 -3.36
N THR A 155 -2.90 -10.61 -2.64
CA THR A 155 -1.62 -9.93 -2.43
C THR A 155 -0.48 -10.94 -2.55
N ILE A 156 0.61 -10.54 -3.19
CA ILE A 156 1.75 -11.41 -3.49
C ILE A 156 2.97 -10.96 -2.68
N GLU A 157 3.62 -11.90 -2.00
CA GLU A 157 4.84 -11.67 -1.23
C GLU A 157 5.84 -12.80 -1.44
N GLY A 158 7.07 -12.45 -1.83
CA GLY A 158 8.12 -13.44 -2.03
C GLY A 158 8.64 -14.04 -0.72
N SER A 159 8.72 -13.24 0.35
CA SER A 159 9.34 -13.65 1.62
C SER A 159 8.39 -14.52 2.44
N PRO A 160 8.71 -15.80 2.73
CA PRO A 160 7.80 -16.69 3.46
C PRO A 160 7.40 -16.15 4.85
N ALA A 161 8.37 -15.57 5.57
CA ALA A 161 8.13 -14.99 6.89
C ALA A 161 7.19 -13.78 6.86
N LEU A 162 7.28 -12.92 5.82
CA LEU A 162 6.39 -11.78 5.66
C LEU A 162 5.01 -12.20 5.20
N ALA A 163 4.92 -13.19 4.30
CA ALA A 163 3.65 -13.73 3.86
C ALA A 163 2.86 -14.32 5.06
N GLU A 164 3.54 -15.06 5.94
CA GLU A 164 2.91 -15.58 7.15
C GLU A 164 2.46 -14.46 8.11
N LEU A 165 3.29 -13.43 8.27
CA LEU A 165 2.91 -12.26 9.04
C LEU A 165 1.65 -11.59 8.47
N ALA A 166 1.60 -11.38 7.15
CA ALA A 166 0.46 -10.78 6.49
C ALA A 166 -0.83 -11.62 6.63
N ARG A 167 -0.73 -12.96 6.60
CA ARG A 167 -1.87 -13.86 6.87
C ARG A 167 -2.45 -13.66 8.27
N SER A 168 -1.63 -13.27 9.25
CA SER A 168 -2.09 -12.95 10.60
C SER A 168 -2.68 -11.53 10.71
N VAL A 169 -2.23 -10.59 9.89
CA VAL A 169 -2.60 -9.15 9.98
C VAL A 169 -3.84 -8.83 9.16
N LEU A 170 -3.89 -9.26 7.90
CA LEU A 170 -4.94 -8.84 6.95
C LEU A 170 -6.37 -9.19 7.41
N PRO A 171 -6.65 -10.40 7.95
CA PRO A 171 -8.01 -10.75 8.39
C PRO A 171 -8.58 -9.86 9.50
N LEU A 172 -7.73 -9.08 10.19
CA LEU A 172 -8.16 -8.17 11.26
C LEU A 172 -8.89 -6.93 10.69
N THR A 173 -8.71 -6.61 9.41
CA THR A 173 -9.27 -5.42 8.77
C THR A 173 -9.89 -5.66 7.39
N VAL A 174 -9.59 -6.80 6.76
CA VAL A 174 -10.06 -7.20 5.43
C VAL A 174 -10.89 -8.47 5.56
N SER A 175 -12.09 -8.48 4.97
CA SER A 175 -13.02 -9.61 5.11
C SER A 175 -12.61 -10.87 4.35
N ASN A 176 -11.96 -10.70 3.20
CA ASN A 176 -11.57 -11.83 2.33
C ASN A 176 -10.19 -11.60 1.70
N PRO A 177 -9.10 -11.70 2.49
CA PRO A 177 -7.74 -11.60 1.99
C PRO A 177 -7.20 -12.96 1.53
N THR A 178 -6.37 -12.95 0.50
CA THR A 178 -5.59 -14.10 0.03
C THR A 178 -4.14 -13.67 -0.15
N VAL A 179 -3.24 -14.28 0.62
CA VAL A 179 -1.79 -14.04 0.56
C VAL A 179 -1.11 -15.17 -0.20
N ILE A 180 -0.57 -14.83 -1.37
CA ILE A 180 0.17 -15.74 -2.24
C ILE A 180 1.65 -15.58 -1.92
N ASN A 181 2.28 -16.65 -1.43
CA ASN A 181 3.71 -16.65 -1.20
C ASN A 181 4.44 -17.22 -2.41
N ALA A 182 4.90 -16.34 -3.30
CA ALA A 182 5.63 -16.67 -4.52
C ALA A 182 6.33 -15.40 -5.05
N LEU A 183 7.24 -15.56 -6.01
CA LEU A 183 7.72 -14.42 -6.78
C LEU A 183 6.60 -13.86 -7.67
N PHE A 184 6.73 -12.60 -8.10
CA PHE A 184 5.65 -11.92 -8.84
C PHE A 184 5.34 -12.60 -10.17
N ASP A 185 6.36 -12.99 -10.93
CA ASP A 185 6.22 -13.71 -12.19
C ASP A 185 5.55 -15.07 -12.02
N GLU A 186 5.99 -15.87 -11.06
CA GLU A 186 5.37 -17.16 -10.73
C GLU A 186 3.89 -16.99 -10.34
N ALA A 187 3.60 -16.06 -9.42
CA ALA A 187 2.24 -15.81 -8.99
C ALA A 187 1.35 -15.29 -10.12
N LEU A 188 1.87 -14.40 -10.97
CA LEU A 188 1.10 -13.82 -12.08
C LEU A 188 0.82 -14.86 -13.17
N ASP A 189 1.77 -15.76 -13.48
CA ASP A 189 1.56 -16.86 -14.42
C ASP A 189 0.39 -17.75 -13.96
N ASP A 190 0.26 -17.99 -12.65
CA ASP A 190 -0.81 -18.82 -12.07
C ASP A 190 -2.17 -18.09 -11.98
N ILE A 191 -2.20 -16.82 -11.55
CA ILE A 191 -3.47 -16.14 -11.26
C ILE A 191 -4.08 -15.47 -12.48
N LEU A 192 -3.30 -14.87 -13.39
CA LEU A 192 -3.84 -14.08 -14.49
C LEU A 192 -4.80 -14.88 -15.41
N PRO A 193 -4.58 -16.19 -15.68
CA PRO A 193 -5.50 -16.98 -16.49
C PRO A 193 -6.90 -17.18 -15.88
N VAL A 194 -7.03 -17.05 -14.56
CA VAL A 194 -8.25 -17.44 -13.81
C VAL A 194 -8.81 -16.32 -12.93
N ILE A 195 -8.13 -15.18 -12.81
CA ILE A 195 -8.54 -14.08 -11.95
C ILE A 195 -9.72 -13.32 -12.56
N GLU A 196 -10.64 -12.90 -11.69
CA GLU A 196 -11.66 -11.92 -12.06
C GLU A 196 -11.01 -10.58 -12.45
N PRO A 197 -11.68 -9.72 -13.26
CA PRO A 197 -11.16 -8.41 -13.61
C PRO A 197 -10.69 -7.62 -12.39
N ILE A 198 -9.46 -7.11 -12.46
CA ILE A 198 -8.83 -6.34 -11.38
C ILE A 198 -9.29 -4.88 -11.52
N ASP A 199 -9.85 -4.32 -10.45
CA ASP A 199 -10.33 -2.94 -10.40
C ASP A 199 -9.32 -1.99 -9.72
N PHE A 200 -8.30 -2.55 -9.08
CA PHE A 200 -7.25 -1.84 -8.36
C PHE A 200 -5.97 -2.68 -8.24
N LEU A 201 -4.82 -2.07 -8.56
CA LEU A 201 -3.49 -2.65 -8.47
C LEU A 201 -2.54 -1.76 -7.66
#